data_AF-A0A6N2CVF4-F1
#
_entry.id   AF-A0A6N2CVF4-F1
#
_cell.length_a   1.000
_cell.length_b   1.000
_cell.length_c   1.000
_cell.angle_alpha   90.00
_cell.angle_beta   90.00
_cell.angle_gamma   90.00
#
_symmetry.space_group_name_H-M   'P 1'
#
loop_
_entity.id
_entity.type
_entity.pdbx_description
1 polymer ?
#
loop_
_entity_poly.entity_id
_entity_poly.type
_entity_poly.pdbx_seq_one_letter_code
_entity_poly.pdbx_strand_id
1 'polypeptide(L)'
;MLPTVKNETEYMITGTNWTLKIVALLLSSILIFFVSSCEYQTLDDIFEREADNCHDGNISFMDDILPILQMSCNENICHGGNFPQARVFLTSYEGVAAVAEDGRLVGSLLHESGLVPMPLNEDMLDDCTLDKIITWVESGFPDN
;
A
#
# COMPACT_ATOMS: atom_id res chain seq x y z
N MET A 1 35.28 56.46 -49.94
CA MET A 1 35.27 55.81 -48.62
C MET A 1 33.88 55.21 -48.45
N LEU A 2 33.71 53.96 -48.87
CA LEU A 2 32.42 53.25 -48.85
C LEU A 2 32.42 52.27 -47.66
N PRO A 3 31.31 52.14 -46.92
CA PRO A 3 31.23 51.28 -45.75
C PRO A 3 31.24 49.81 -46.19
N THR A 4 32.01 48.98 -45.47
CA THR A 4 32.01 47.54 -45.67
C THR A 4 30.69 46.95 -45.18
N VAL A 5 29.94 46.34 -46.11
CA VAL A 5 28.77 45.51 -45.82
C VAL A 5 29.25 44.31 -45.02
N LYS A 6 28.84 44.19 -43.75
CA LYS A 6 29.04 42.96 -42.97
C LYS A 6 28.06 41.90 -43.48
N ASN A 7 28.56 40.70 -43.72
CA ASN A 7 27.80 39.61 -44.33
C ASN A 7 26.72 39.07 -43.36
N GLU A 8 25.66 38.51 -43.94
CA GLU A 8 24.52 37.93 -43.19
C GLU A 8 24.89 36.59 -42.51
N THR A 9 26.03 36.00 -42.86
CA THR A 9 26.48 34.71 -42.34
C THR A 9 27.17 34.81 -40.97
N GLU A 10 27.77 35.96 -40.61
CA GLU A 10 28.34 36.19 -39.26
C GLU A 10 27.26 36.31 -38.17
N TYR A 11 26.06 36.80 -38.51
CA TYR A 11 24.95 36.92 -37.56
C TYR A 11 24.34 35.54 -37.20
N MET A 12 24.34 34.60 -38.15
CA MET A 12 23.74 33.27 -37.97
C MET A 12 24.60 32.27 -37.19
N ILE A 13 25.93 32.50 -37.08
CA ILE A 13 26.85 31.58 -36.36
C ILE A 13 26.99 31.93 -34.86
N THR A 14 26.69 33.18 -34.47
CA THR A 14 26.75 33.60 -33.06
C THR A 14 25.48 33.24 -32.28
N GLY A 15 24.31 33.14 -32.94
CA GLY A 15 23.03 32.78 -32.31
C GLY A 15 22.85 31.30 -32.00
N THR A 16 23.48 30.40 -32.76
CA THR A 16 23.36 28.94 -32.60
C THR A 16 24.16 28.40 -31.41
N ASN A 17 25.29 29.00 -31.09
CA ASN A 17 26.13 28.56 -29.97
C ASN A 17 25.52 28.88 -28.59
N TRP A 18 24.71 29.94 -28.47
CA TRP A 18 24.06 30.30 -27.22
C TRP A 18 22.80 29.46 -26.97
N THR A 19 22.00 29.19 -28.01
CA THR A 19 20.83 28.30 -27.91
C THR A 19 21.23 26.86 -27.63
N LEU A 20 22.29 26.35 -28.26
CA LEU A 20 22.85 25.02 -27.95
C LEU A 20 23.38 24.93 -26.51
N LYS A 21 23.99 26.00 -25.98
CA LYS A 21 24.42 26.07 -24.57
C LYS A 21 23.24 26.11 -23.59
N ILE A 22 22.17 26.85 -23.91
CA ILE A 22 20.96 26.89 -23.07
C ILE A 22 20.25 25.54 -23.07
N VAL A 23 20.10 24.90 -24.23
CA VAL A 23 19.48 23.56 -24.34
C VAL A 23 20.33 22.51 -23.61
N ALA A 24 21.66 22.59 -23.70
CA ALA A 24 22.55 21.71 -22.95
C ALA A 24 22.46 21.93 -21.42
N LEU A 25 22.32 23.17 -20.96
CA LEU A 25 22.13 23.49 -19.54
C LEU A 25 20.78 23.01 -19.00
N LEU A 26 19.71 23.11 -19.80
CA LEU A 26 18.37 22.62 -19.42
C LEU A 26 18.31 21.09 -19.39
N LEU A 27 18.92 20.40 -20.37
CA LEU A 27 19.02 18.93 -20.38
C LEU A 27 19.89 18.39 -19.24
N SER A 28 20.98 19.09 -18.92
CA SER A 28 21.84 18.79 -17.77
C SER A 28 21.09 18.95 -16.44
N SER A 29 20.25 19.96 -16.30
CA SER A 29 19.46 20.19 -15.09
C SER A 29 18.36 19.14 -14.91
N ILE A 30 17.76 18.65 -15.99
CA ILE A 30 16.73 17.59 -15.96
C ILE A 30 17.34 16.25 -15.51
N LEU A 31 18.56 15.93 -15.93
CA LEU A 31 19.23 14.68 -15.55
C LEU A 31 19.55 14.60 -14.04
N ILE A 32 19.76 15.75 -13.39
CA ILE A 32 20.06 15.85 -11.95
C ILE A 32 18.79 15.62 -11.10
N PHE A 33 17.60 15.91 -11.64
CA PHE A 33 16.33 15.68 -10.93
C PHE A 33 15.87 14.21 -10.89
N PHE A 34 16.36 13.35 -11.79
CA PHE A 34 15.90 11.95 -11.87
C PHE A 34 16.61 10.97 -10.92
N VAL A 35 17.69 11.38 -10.25
CA VAL A 35 18.53 10.45 -9.44
C VAL A 35 18.02 10.29 -8.00
N SER A 36 16.86 10.86 -7.64
CA SER A 36 16.38 10.91 -6.25
C SER A 36 15.27 9.89 -5.90
N SER A 37 15.14 8.77 -6.61
CA SER A 37 14.03 7.83 -6.36
C SER A 37 14.47 6.36 -6.25
N CYS A 38 15.55 6.11 -5.50
CA CYS A 38 15.86 4.75 -5.04
C CYS A 38 16.37 4.82 -3.59
N GLU A 39 15.45 4.76 -2.63
CA GLU A 39 15.79 4.44 -1.25
C GLU A 39 15.92 2.91 -1.13
N TYR A 40 17.05 2.44 -0.62
CA TYR A 40 17.20 1.05 -0.19
C TYR A 40 16.73 0.98 1.27
N GLN A 41 15.60 0.33 1.52
CA GLN A 41 15.17 0.05 2.88
C GLN A 41 15.98 -1.15 3.37
N THR A 42 16.62 -1.04 4.53
CA THR A 42 17.35 -2.18 5.12
C THR A 42 16.34 -3.18 5.70
N LEU A 43 16.72 -4.45 5.83
CA LEU A 43 15.82 -5.48 6.40
C LEU A 43 15.42 -5.16 7.84
N ASP A 44 16.31 -4.49 8.58
CA ASP A 44 16.05 -4.05 9.95
C ASP A 44 14.98 -2.94 9.96
N ASP A 45 15.03 -2.00 9.02
CA ASP A 45 14.00 -0.94 8.86
C ASP A 45 12.64 -1.49 8.40
N ILE A 46 12.64 -2.64 7.70
CA ILE A 46 11.40 -3.32 7.30
C ILE A 46 10.82 -4.04 8.51
N PHE A 47 11.65 -4.74 9.29
CA PHE A 47 11.22 -5.45 10.48
C PHE A 47 10.68 -4.50 11.56
N GLU A 48 11.36 -3.36 11.79
CA GLU A 48 10.93 -2.37 12.79
C GLU A 48 9.63 -1.67 12.37
N ARG A 49 9.43 -1.42 11.08
CA ARG A 49 8.16 -0.90 10.53
C ARG A 49 7.02 -1.92 10.61
N GLU A 50 7.29 -3.19 10.33
CA GLU A 50 6.28 -4.26 10.44
C GLU A 50 5.82 -4.42 11.89
N ALA A 51 6.76 -4.33 12.84
CA ALA A 51 6.48 -4.36 14.27
C ALA A 51 5.70 -3.12 14.74
N ASP A 52 6.05 -1.92 14.28
CA ASP A 52 5.31 -0.68 14.60
C ASP A 52 3.89 -0.70 14.00
N ASN A 53 3.75 -1.16 12.75
CA ASN A 53 2.45 -1.28 12.08
C ASN A 53 1.54 -2.32 12.73
N CYS A 54 2.12 -3.23 13.52
CA CYS A 54 1.38 -4.26 14.23
C CYS A 54 0.53 -3.71 15.36
N HIS A 55 1.04 -2.67 16.02
CA HIS A 55 0.54 -2.18 17.28
C HIS A 55 0.21 -0.68 17.23
N ASP A 56 -0.18 -0.19 16.05
CA ASP A 56 -0.79 1.12 15.97
C ASP A 56 -2.15 1.04 16.67
N GLY A 57 -2.30 1.77 17.78
CA GLY A 57 -3.52 1.77 18.58
C GLY A 57 -4.74 2.35 17.85
N ASN A 58 -4.57 2.82 16.61
CA ASN A 58 -5.63 3.33 15.76
C ASN A 58 -5.82 2.48 14.50
N ILE A 59 -6.28 1.24 14.69
CA ILE A 59 -6.62 0.32 13.60
C ILE A 59 -7.86 0.84 12.84
N SER A 60 -7.77 0.96 11.51
CA SER A 60 -8.89 1.30 10.63
C SER A 60 -9.49 0.07 9.97
N PHE A 61 -10.82 0.02 9.86
CA PHE A 61 -11.46 -1.04 9.09
C PHE A 61 -11.01 -1.03 7.62
N MET A 62 -11.01 0.14 6.98
CA MET A 62 -10.76 0.26 5.54
C MET A 62 -9.30 0.05 5.18
N ASP A 63 -8.38 0.56 6.00
CA ASP A 63 -6.95 0.56 5.68
C ASP A 63 -6.18 -0.64 6.28
N ASP A 64 -6.65 -1.23 7.39
CA ASP A 64 -5.98 -2.38 8.03
C ASP A 64 -6.77 -3.68 7.87
N ILE A 65 -8.04 -3.70 8.29
CA ILE A 65 -8.79 -4.97 8.42
C ILE A 65 -9.26 -5.49 7.07
N LEU A 66 -9.84 -4.63 6.23
CA LEU A 66 -10.38 -5.04 4.95
C LEU A 66 -9.30 -5.63 4.03
N PRO A 67 -8.08 -5.05 3.90
CA PRO A 67 -6.99 -5.67 3.15
C PRO A 67 -6.58 -7.04 3.68
N ILE A 68 -6.50 -7.21 5.01
CA ILE A 68 -6.22 -8.51 5.63
C ILE A 68 -7.27 -9.54 5.24
N LEU A 69 -8.56 -9.21 5.38
CA LEU A 69 -9.65 -10.12 5.03
C LEU A 69 -9.65 -10.46 3.53
N GLN A 70 -9.30 -9.50 2.68
CA GLN A 70 -9.17 -9.72 1.25
C GLN A 70 -8.06 -10.73 0.91
N MET A 71 -6.89 -10.57 1.54
CA MET A 71 -5.73 -11.43 1.29
C MET A 71 -5.85 -12.80 1.95
N SER A 72 -6.29 -12.86 3.20
CA SER A 72 -6.21 -14.09 4.02
C SER A 72 -7.51 -14.89 4.05
N CYS A 73 -8.66 -14.28 3.74
CA CYS A 73 -9.97 -14.93 3.88
C CYS A 73 -10.73 -15.04 2.55
N ASN A 74 -10.59 -14.04 1.67
CA ASN A 74 -11.35 -13.95 0.44
C ASN A 74 -10.59 -14.44 -0.80
N GLU A 75 -9.28 -14.69 -0.72
CA GLU A 75 -8.43 -15.03 -1.87
C GLU A 75 -8.91 -16.28 -2.65
N ASN A 76 -9.45 -17.27 -1.93
CA ASN A 76 -10.04 -18.49 -2.53
C ASN A 76 -11.56 -18.40 -2.72
N ILE A 77 -12.14 -17.20 -2.57
CA ILE A 77 -13.58 -16.91 -2.66
C ILE A 77 -14.40 -17.64 -1.57
N CYS A 78 -13.75 -18.22 -0.55
CA CYS A 78 -14.44 -18.91 0.53
C CYS A 78 -15.36 -17.96 1.31
N HIS A 79 -14.90 -16.76 1.64
CA HIS A 79 -15.70 -15.73 2.32
C HIS A 79 -15.97 -14.49 1.46
N GLY A 80 -15.61 -14.58 0.17
CA GLY A 80 -15.77 -13.54 -0.83
C GLY A 80 -16.99 -13.70 -1.74
N GLY A 81 -17.21 -12.69 -2.59
CA GLY A 81 -18.22 -12.73 -3.65
C GLY A 81 -19.68 -12.73 -3.17
N ASN A 82 -20.60 -13.09 -4.08
CA ASN A 82 -22.05 -13.07 -3.82
C ASN A 82 -22.55 -14.29 -3.02
N PHE A 83 -21.75 -15.36 -2.93
CA PHE A 83 -22.13 -16.64 -2.32
C PHE A 83 -21.02 -17.16 -1.41
N PRO A 84 -20.71 -16.48 -0.31
CA PRO A 84 -19.69 -16.96 0.60
C PRO A 84 -20.12 -18.25 1.30
N GLN A 85 -19.15 -19.08 1.59
CA GLN A 85 -19.32 -20.31 2.36
C GLN A 85 -19.83 -20.01 3.78
N ALA A 86 -20.62 -20.96 4.30
CA ALA A 86 -21.27 -20.85 5.60
C ALA A 86 -22.11 -19.57 5.81
N ARG A 87 -22.39 -18.80 4.73
CA ARG A 87 -23.07 -17.49 4.77
C ARG A 87 -22.32 -16.46 5.64
N VAL A 88 -20.99 -16.58 5.71
CA VAL A 88 -20.10 -15.66 6.43
C VAL A 88 -19.53 -14.66 5.42
N PHE A 89 -20.01 -13.42 5.47
CA PHE A 89 -19.67 -12.36 4.51
C PHE A 89 -18.53 -11.51 5.07
N LEU A 90 -17.33 -11.60 4.47
CA LEU A 90 -16.15 -10.84 4.92
C LEU A 90 -15.68 -9.82 3.87
N THR A 91 -16.63 -9.23 3.14
CA THR A 91 -16.36 -8.30 2.02
C THR A 91 -16.89 -6.88 2.26
N SER A 92 -17.73 -6.68 3.28
CA SER A 92 -18.23 -5.36 3.69
C SER A 92 -18.12 -5.21 5.19
N TYR A 93 -18.05 -3.97 5.66
CA TYR A 93 -18.01 -3.67 7.08
C TYR A 93 -19.17 -4.34 7.84
N GLU A 94 -20.41 -4.23 7.36
CA GLU A 94 -21.58 -4.77 8.06
C GLU A 94 -21.53 -6.30 8.19
N GLY A 95 -21.03 -6.98 7.16
CA GLY A 95 -20.86 -8.43 7.19
C GLY A 95 -19.79 -8.85 8.20
N VAL A 96 -18.65 -8.16 8.20
CA VAL A 96 -17.53 -8.44 9.12
C VAL A 96 -17.92 -8.11 10.56
N ALA A 97 -18.52 -6.94 10.79
CA ALA A 97 -18.98 -6.49 12.10
C ALA A 97 -20.00 -7.45 12.70
N ALA A 98 -20.92 -8.01 11.91
CA ALA A 98 -21.87 -9.01 12.41
C ALA A 98 -21.19 -10.30 12.90
N VAL A 99 -20.12 -10.74 12.21
CA VAL A 99 -19.35 -11.94 12.58
C VAL A 99 -18.35 -11.65 13.72
N ALA A 100 -17.93 -10.40 13.87
CA ALA A 100 -17.18 -9.93 15.03
C ALA A 100 -18.08 -9.90 16.28
N GLU A 101 -19.27 -9.31 16.15
CA GLU A 101 -20.26 -9.19 17.24
C GLU A 101 -20.71 -10.55 17.78
N ASP A 102 -20.88 -11.55 16.91
CA ASP A 102 -21.24 -12.90 17.32
C ASP A 102 -20.05 -13.74 17.87
N GLY A 103 -18.85 -13.14 17.91
CA GLY A 103 -17.62 -13.73 18.44
C GLY A 103 -16.96 -14.77 17.53
N ARG A 104 -17.58 -15.13 16.40
CA ARG A 104 -17.03 -16.17 15.52
C ARG A 104 -15.78 -15.71 14.78
N LEU A 105 -15.62 -14.42 14.51
CA LEU A 105 -14.44 -13.92 13.80
C LEU A 105 -13.16 -14.28 14.58
N VAL A 106 -13.03 -13.79 15.81
CA VAL A 106 -11.85 -14.05 16.66
C VAL A 106 -11.80 -15.51 17.10
N GLY A 107 -12.92 -16.09 17.54
CA GLY A 107 -12.91 -17.47 18.04
C GLY A 107 -12.54 -18.50 16.96
N SER A 108 -12.90 -18.28 15.69
CA SER A 108 -12.49 -19.17 14.59
C SER A 108 -11.01 -19.01 14.26
N LEU A 109 -10.47 -17.80 14.33
CA LEU A 109 -9.05 -17.50 14.12
C LEU A 109 -8.16 -18.03 15.25
N LEU A 110 -8.67 -18.04 16.48
CA LEU A 110 -8.00 -18.62 17.67
C LEU A 110 -8.23 -20.13 17.81
N HIS A 111 -8.94 -20.76 16.87
CA HIS A 111 -9.25 -22.19 16.85
C HIS A 111 -9.95 -22.65 18.15
N GLU A 112 -10.85 -21.81 18.67
CA GLU A 112 -11.58 -22.11 19.90
C GLU A 112 -12.49 -23.34 19.75
N SER A 113 -12.66 -24.07 20.86
CA SER A 113 -13.50 -25.27 20.87
C SER A 113 -14.96 -24.95 20.55
N GLY A 114 -15.53 -25.69 19.58
CA GLY A 114 -16.92 -25.51 19.14
C GLY A 114 -17.08 -24.58 17.93
N LEU A 115 -16.00 -23.96 17.46
CA LEU A 115 -15.94 -23.21 16.21
C LEU A 115 -15.16 -23.99 15.14
N VAL A 116 -15.33 -23.61 13.88
CA VAL A 116 -14.54 -24.18 12.77
C VAL A 116 -13.22 -23.41 12.71
N PRO A 117 -12.06 -24.06 12.87
CA PRO A 117 -10.76 -23.41 12.77
C PRO A 117 -10.56 -22.73 11.42
N MET A 118 -10.12 -21.47 11.45
CA MET A 118 -9.79 -20.69 10.26
C MET A 118 -8.36 -20.12 10.37
N PRO A 119 -7.60 -20.05 9.26
CA PRO A 119 -7.94 -20.55 7.93
C PRO A 119 -8.10 -22.09 7.87
N LEU A 120 -8.97 -22.56 6.99
CA LEU A 120 -9.43 -23.96 7.01
C LEU A 120 -8.30 -24.94 6.63
N ASN A 121 -8.00 -25.89 7.53
CA ASN A 121 -6.92 -26.88 7.39
C ASN A 121 -5.50 -26.27 7.27
N GLU A 122 -5.35 -25.02 7.68
CA GLU A 122 -4.07 -24.32 7.71
C GLU A 122 -3.72 -23.94 9.17
N ASP A 123 -2.48 -23.51 9.37
CA ASP A 123 -2.07 -22.91 10.64
C ASP A 123 -2.77 -21.56 10.86
N MET A 124 -2.72 -21.06 12.11
CA MET A 124 -3.22 -19.73 12.46
C MET A 124 -2.52 -18.64 11.63
N LEU A 125 -3.18 -17.50 11.49
CA LEU A 125 -2.55 -16.30 10.92
C LEU A 125 -1.30 -15.93 11.75
N ASP A 126 -0.36 -15.22 11.12
CA ASP A 126 0.78 -14.69 11.86
C ASP A 126 0.31 -13.78 13.01
N ASP A 127 1.13 -13.74 14.05
CA ASP A 127 0.80 -13.04 15.30
C ASP A 127 0.34 -11.60 15.04
N CYS A 128 0.92 -10.94 14.04
CA CYS A 128 0.63 -9.55 13.78
C CYS A 128 -0.72 -9.32 13.10
N THR A 129 -0.98 -10.08 12.04
CA THR A 129 -2.29 -10.06 11.38
C THR A 129 -3.41 -10.41 12.35
N LEU A 130 -3.18 -11.39 13.23
CA LEU A 130 -4.13 -11.79 14.25
C LEU A 130 -4.35 -10.67 15.30
N ASP A 131 -3.28 -10.05 15.79
CA ASP A 131 -3.35 -8.96 16.79
C ASP A 131 -4.12 -7.74 16.27
N LYS A 132 -3.94 -7.38 14.99
CA LYS A 132 -4.74 -6.31 14.34
C LYS A 132 -6.24 -6.60 14.37
N ILE A 133 -6.63 -7.82 14.00
CA ILE A 133 -8.04 -8.21 14.00
C ILE A 133 -8.59 -8.20 15.43
N ILE A 134 -7.87 -8.77 16.39
CA ILE A 134 -8.27 -8.80 17.81
C ILE A 134 -8.42 -7.37 18.34
N THR A 135 -7.42 -6.51 18.13
CA THR A 135 -7.42 -5.11 18.57
C THR A 135 -8.61 -4.35 17.98
N TRP A 136 -8.91 -4.53 16.71
CA TRP A 136 -10.07 -3.91 16.07
C TRP A 136 -11.40 -4.38 16.70
N VAL A 137 -11.55 -5.70 16.93
CA VAL A 137 -12.75 -6.25 17.59
C VAL A 137 -12.87 -5.75 19.03
N GLU A 138 -11.78 -5.75 19.81
CA GLU A 138 -11.74 -5.26 21.19
C GLU A 138 -12.01 -3.75 21.29
N SER A 139 -11.64 -2.99 20.25
CA SER A 139 -11.96 -1.56 20.12
C SER A 139 -13.42 -1.29 19.77
N GLY A 140 -14.25 -2.33 19.67
CA GLY A 140 -15.66 -2.22 19.30
C GLY A 140 -15.88 -2.09 17.80
N PHE A 141 -14.99 -2.68 17.00
CA PHE A 141 -15.08 -2.79 15.54
C PHE A 141 -15.45 -1.46 14.83
N PRO A 142 -14.67 -0.38 15.02
CA PRO A 142 -14.97 0.91 14.41
C PRO A 142 -14.95 0.85 12.86
N ASP A 143 -15.82 1.66 12.25
CA ASP A 143 -15.84 1.96 10.81
C ASP A 143 -15.27 3.37 10.60
N ASN A 144 -13.94 3.47 10.48
CA ASN A 144 -13.16 4.72 10.52
C ASN A 144 -12.19 4.85 9.34
#